data_AF-A0A2D4KFW2-F1
#
_entry.id   AF-A0A2D4KFW2-F1
#
_cell.length_a   1.000
_cell.length_b   1.000
_cell.length_c   1.000
_cell.angle_alpha   90.00
_cell.angle_beta   90.00
_cell.angle_gamma   90.00
#
_symmetry.space_group_name_H-M   'P 1'
#
loop_
_entity.id
_entity.type
_entity.pdbx_description
1 polymer ?
#
loop_
_entity_poly.entity_id
_entity_poly.type
_entity_poly.pdbx_seq_one_letter_code
_entity_poly.pdbx_strand_id
1 'polypeptide(L)'
;MAIGVYYRPPNKAEKIDVLFASQLTNICRKRTTIVIGDLNYPDINWKTNSAPSEKSNKFLTNLADNFVVQKVEGETRETAILDLILTNREEVIEEVETAGTLGESDHVIL
;
A
#
# COMPACT_ATOMS: atom_id res chain seq x y z
N MET A 1 17.88 -5.67 -3.31
CA MET A 1 16.66 -4.85 -3.18
C MET A 1 15.77 -5.06 -4.40
N ALA A 2 14.46 -4.97 -4.26
CA ALA A 2 13.49 -4.96 -5.34
C ALA A 2 12.56 -3.76 -5.18
N ILE A 3 12.24 -3.08 -6.27
CA ILE A 3 11.29 -1.97 -6.31
C ILE A 3 10.22 -2.35 -7.32
N GLY A 4 8.96 -2.26 -6.91
CA GLY A 4 7.80 -2.58 -7.73
C GLY A 4 6.80 -1.44 -7.73
N VAL A 5 6.09 -1.29 -8.84
CA VAL A 5 4.92 -0.42 -8.93
C VAL A 5 3.69 -1.30 -9.10
N TYR A 6 2.63 -1.00 -8.36
CA TYR A 6 1.40 -1.77 -8.42
C TYR A 6 0.18 -0.87 -8.43
N TYR A 7 -0.70 -1.11 -9.40
CA TYR A 7 -2.02 -0.50 -9.46
C TYR A 7 -3.10 -1.54 -9.19
N ARG A 8 -3.95 -1.28 -8.20
CA ARG A 8 -5.13 -2.08 -7.90
C ARG A 8 -6.39 -1.28 -8.21
N PRO A 9 -7.15 -1.63 -9.27
CA PRO A 9 -8.45 -1.03 -9.51
C PRO A 9 -9.41 -1.20 -8.31
N PRO A 10 -10.31 -0.25 -8.04
CA PRO A 10 -11.20 -0.30 -6.86
C PRO A 10 -12.09 -1.55 -6.82
N ASN A 11 -12.66 -1.95 -7.97
CA ASN A 11 -13.59 -3.08 -8.09
C ASN A 11 -12.91 -4.38 -8.55
N LYS A 12 -11.63 -4.58 -8.19
CA LYS A 12 -10.87 -5.77 -8.63
C LYS A 12 -11.39 -7.06 -8.00
N ALA A 13 -11.37 -8.15 -8.78
CA ALA A 13 -11.74 -9.49 -8.33
C ALA A 13 -10.78 -10.04 -7.26
N GLU A 14 -11.32 -10.76 -6.27
CA GLU A 14 -10.57 -11.31 -5.14
C GLU A 14 -9.37 -12.18 -5.56
N LYS A 15 -9.51 -12.94 -6.66
CA LYS A 15 -8.42 -13.77 -7.20
C LYS A 15 -7.13 -12.97 -7.48
N ILE A 16 -7.24 -11.71 -7.90
CA ILE A 16 -6.05 -10.89 -8.16
C ILE A 16 -5.41 -10.44 -6.84
N ASP A 17 -6.21 -10.11 -5.82
CA ASP A 17 -5.69 -9.73 -4.51
C ASP A 17 -4.94 -10.91 -3.86
N VAL A 18 -5.46 -12.14 -4.01
CA VAL A 18 -4.76 -13.37 -3.59
C VAL A 18 -3.44 -13.57 -4.34
N LEU A 19 -3.43 -13.33 -5.66
CA LEU A 19 -2.20 -13.44 -6.45
C LEU A 19 -1.17 -12.42 -5.99
N PHE A 20 -1.58 -11.16 -5.80
CA PHE A 20 -0.72 -10.10 -5.27
C PHE A 20 -0.12 -10.50 -3.92
N ALA A 21 -0.94 -10.95 -2.97
CA ALA A 21 -0.51 -11.40 -1.65
C ALA A 21 0.54 -12.51 -1.73
N SER A 22 0.35 -13.48 -2.63
CA SER A 22 1.31 -14.58 -2.84
C SER A 22 2.64 -14.10 -3.42
N GLN A 23 2.59 -13.13 -4.35
CA GLN A 23 3.78 -12.58 -5.01
C GLN A 23 4.56 -11.68 -4.05
N LEU A 24 3.87 -10.83 -3.28
CA LEU A 24 4.45 -10.00 -2.22
C LEU A 24 5.17 -10.87 -1.20
N THR A 25 4.51 -11.93 -0.71
CA THR A 25 5.12 -12.89 0.22
C THR A 25 6.41 -13.50 -0.34
N ASN A 26 6.38 -13.95 -1.60
CA ASN A 26 7.54 -14.57 -2.23
C ASN A 26 8.72 -13.62 -2.42
N ILE A 27 8.47 -12.34 -2.72
CA ILE A 27 9.54 -11.36 -2.92
C ILE A 27 10.10 -10.86 -1.59
N CYS A 28 9.25 -10.58 -0.60
CA CYS A 28 9.64 -10.12 0.74
C CYS A 28 10.53 -11.15 1.45
N ARG A 29 10.27 -12.46 1.27
CA ARG A 29 11.12 -13.53 1.82
C ARG A 29 12.54 -13.59 1.23
N LYS A 30 12.75 -13.03 0.03
CA LYS A 30 14.01 -13.16 -0.71
C LYS A 30 14.79 -11.86 -0.77
N ARG A 31 14.11 -10.72 -0.66
CA ARG A 31 14.69 -9.40 -0.90
C ARG A 31 14.05 -8.35 0.00
N THR A 32 14.85 -7.37 0.40
CA THR A 32 14.34 -6.03 0.73
C THR A 32 13.50 -5.53 -0.44
N THR A 33 12.24 -5.20 -0.18
CA THR A 33 11.22 -4.92 -1.18
C THR A 33 10.57 -3.59 -0.86
N ILE A 34 10.43 -2.72 -1.87
CA ILE A 34 9.60 -1.51 -1.84
C ILE A 34 8.52 -1.69 -2.91
N VAL A 35 7.25 -1.52 -2.56
CA VAL A 35 6.13 -1.48 -3.50
C VAL A 35 5.43 -0.14 -3.39
N ILE A 36 5.25 0.53 -4.53
CA ILE A 36 4.63 1.85 -4.62
C ILE A 36 3.37 1.76 -5.50
N GLY A 37 2.30 2.43 -5.11
CA GLY A 37 1.22 2.75 -6.05
C GLY A 37 -0.16 2.88 -5.40
N ASP A 38 -1.16 3.12 -6.24
CA ASP A 38 -2.56 3.25 -5.85
C ASP A 38 -3.20 1.87 -5.67
N LEU A 39 -3.52 1.54 -4.42
CA LEU A 39 -4.13 0.26 -4.07
C LEU A 39 -5.67 0.34 -3.90
N ASN A 40 -6.28 1.52 -3.92
CA ASN A 40 -7.73 1.71 -3.80
C ASN A 40 -8.38 0.88 -2.65
N TYR A 41 -7.86 1.00 -1.43
CA TYR A 41 -8.49 0.46 -0.21
C TYR A 41 -9.02 1.60 0.68
N PRO A 42 -10.15 2.23 0.31
CA PRO A 42 -10.62 3.47 0.95
C PRO A 42 -11.13 3.30 2.38
N ASP A 43 -11.46 2.09 2.80
CA ASP A 43 -12.03 1.79 4.11
C ASP A 43 -10.97 1.38 5.15
N ILE A 44 -9.68 1.36 4.78
CA ILE A 44 -8.60 1.11 5.74
C ILE A 44 -8.40 2.35 6.62
N ASN A 45 -8.47 2.13 7.93
CA ASN A 45 -7.97 3.08 8.91
C ASN A 45 -6.51 2.73 9.25
N TRP A 46 -5.58 3.48 8.66
CA TRP A 46 -4.15 3.29 8.87
C TRP A 46 -3.69 3.60 10.30
N LYS A 47 -4.38 4.48 11.02
CA LYS A 47 -4.04 4.81 12.43
C LYS A 47 -4.33 3.65 13.38
N THR A 48 -5.41 2.91 13.13
CA THR A 48 -5.79 1.74 13.93
C THR A 48 -5.37 0.41 13.30
N ASN A 49 -4.76 0.47 12.11
CA ASN A 49 -4.40 -0.68 11.29
C ASN A 49 -5.55 -1.70 11.14
N SER A 50 -6.74 -1.21 10.82
CA SER A 50 -7.95 -2.04 10.70
C SER A 50 -8.87 -1.55 9.58
N ALA A 51 -9.75 -2.42 9.13
CA ALA A 51 -10.78 -2.07 8.14
C ALA A 51 -12.12 -2.72 8.50
N PRO A 52 -13.26 -2.18 8.03
CA PRO A 52 -14.55 -2.85 8.16
C PRO A 52 -14.73 -3.96 7.12
N SER A 53 -14.20 -3.81 5.89
CA SER A 53 -14.37 -4.84 4.87
C SER A 53 -13.41 -6.01 5.09
N GLU A 54 -13.90 -7.22 4.78
CA GLU A 54 -13.08 -8.44 4.80
C GLU A 54 -11.91 -8.35 3.81
N LYS A 55 -12.14 -7.72 2.65
CA LYS A 55 -11.15 -7.56 1.58
C LYS A 55 -9.94 -6.73 2.06
N SER A 56 -10.21 -5.61 2.70
CA SER A 56 -9.18 -4.71 3.24
C SER A 56 -8.49 -5.34 4.45
N ASN A 57 -9.24 -6.02 5.34
CA ASN A 57 -8.64 -6.75 6.45
C ASN A 57 -7.70 -7.86 6.00
N LYS A 58 -8.07 -8.65 4.98
CA LYS A 58 -7.20 -9.69 4.40
C LYS A 58 -5.89 -9.09 3.87
N PHE A 59 -5.96 -7.92 3.24
CA PHE A 59 -4.78 -7.20 2.79
C PHE A 59 -3.90 -6.78 3.97
N LEU A 60 -4.47 -6.20 5.02
CA LEU A 60 -3.75 -5.83 6.25
C LEU A 60 -3.09 -7.05 6.93
N THR A 61 -3.81 -8.16 7.05
CA THR A 61 -3.24 -9.43 7.55
C THR A 61 -2.06 -9.88 6.70
N ASN A 62 -2.16 -9.79 5.37
CA ASN A 62 -1.06 -10.17 4.49
C ASN A 62 0.18 -9.27 4.67
N LEU A 63 0.00 -7.97 4.90
CA LEU A 63 1.12 -7.08 5.23
C LEU A 63 1.78 -7.48 6.55
N ALA A 64 0.97 -7.70 7.59
CA ALA A 64 1.44 -8.09 8.92
C ALA A 64 2.21 -9.43 8.89
N ASP A 65 1.69 -10.45 8.21
CA ASP A 65 2.32 -11.77 8.07
C ASP A 65 3.69 -11.71 7.37
N ASN A 66 3.92 -10.66 6.57
CA ASN A 66 5.15 -10.44 5.81
C ASN A 66 6.07 -9.37 6.41
N PHE A 67 5.74 -8.85 7.60
CA PHE A 67 6.44 -7.72 8.24
C PHE A 67 6.55 -6.51 7.30
N VAL A 68 5.53 -6.30 6.46
CA VAL A 68 5.46 -5.16 5.55
C VAL A 68 4.78 -4.00 6.27
N VAL A 69 5.47 -2.88 6.33
CA VAL A 69 4.95 -1.62 6.86
C VAL A 69 4.56 -0.69 5.73
N GLN A 70 3.56 0.14 5.98
CA GLN A 70 3.14 1.23 5.10
C GLN A 70 3.77 2.54 5.63
N LYS A 71 4.28 3.39 4.73
CA LYS A 71 5.09 4.56 5.09
C LYS A 71 4.42 5.92 4.82
N VAL A 72 3.18 5.95 4.33
CA VAL A 72 2.51 7.20 3.94
C VAL A 72 1.57 7.66 5.05
N GLU A 73 1.80 8.85 5.61
CA GLU A 73 0.99 9.37 6.70
C GLU A 73 -0.12 10.33 6.24
N GLY A 74 0.07 11.00 5.10
CA GLY A 74 -0.84 11.99 4.54
C GLY A 74 -1.92 11.39 3.64
N GLU A 75 -3.06 12.07 3.56
CA GLU A 75 -4.13 11.77 2.60
C GLU A 75 -3.60 11.94 1.18
N THR A 76 -3.81 10.92 0.34
CA THR A 76 -3.28 10.90 -1.03
C THR A 76 -4.33 11.18 -2.09
N ARG A 77 -5.59 10.99 -1.73
CA ARG A 77 -6.75 11.35 -2.53
C ARG A 77 -7.93 11.67 -1.63
N GLU A 78 -8.47 12.88 -1.74
CA GLU A 78 -9.52 13.39 -0.86
C GLU A 78 -9.15 13.19 0.62
N THR A 79 -9.95 12.44 1.39
CA THR A 79 -9.71 12.16 2.82
C THR A 79 -9.11 10.76 3.06
N ALA A 80 -8.62 10.10 2.01
CA ALA A 80 -8.16 8.71 2.08
C ALA A 80 -6.69 8.57 1.68
N ILE A 81 -6.01 7.58 2.26
CA ILE A 81 -4.67 7.16 1.87
C ILE A 81 -4.82 5.94 0.95
N LEU A 82 -4.76 6.17 -0.36
CA LEU A 82 -4.92 5.14 -1.40
C LEU A 82 -3.60 4.79 -2.09
N ASP A 83 -2.76 5.80 -2.34
CA ASP A 83 -1.38 5.62 -2.75
C ASP A 83 -0.53 5.23 -1.55
N LEU A 84 0.13 4.07 -1.65
CA LEU A 84 0.91 3.48 -0.57
C LEU A 84 2.36 3.28 -0.99
N ILE A 85 3.24 3.45 -0.02
CA ILE A 85 4.62 2.96 -0.07
C ILE A 85 4.73 1.85 0.97
N LEU A 86 4.94 0.62 0.50
CA LEU A 86 5.03 -0.59 1.31
C LEU A 86 6.47 -1.09 1.33
N THR A 87 7.01 -1.44 2.50
CA THR A 87 8.35 -2.02 2.63
C THR A 87 8.43 -3.09 3.70
N ASN A 88 9.24 -4.13 3.50
CA ASN A 88 9.56 -5.12 4.53
C ASN A 88 10.84 -4.78 5.33
N ARG A 89 11.39 -3.59 5.12
CA ARG A 89 12.56 -3.05 5.81
C ARG A 89 12.30 -1.59 6.07
N GLU A 90 11.94 -1.24 7.29
CA GLU A 90 11.50 0.11 7.64
C GLU A 90 12.63 1.13 7.46
N GLU A 91 13.88 0.72 7.70
CA GLU A 91 15.07 1.58 7.67
C GLU A 91 15.45 2.08 6.27
N VAL A 92 14.81 1.58 5.20
CA VAL A 92 15.12 1.99 3.82
C VAL A 92 14.38 3.24 3.39
N ILE A 93 13.37 3.67 4.16
CA ILE A 93 12.58 4.87 3.90
C ILE A 93 12.51 5.65 5.21
N GLU A 94 13.22 6.77 5.25
CA GLU A 94 13.29 7.66 6.41
C GLU A 94 12.00 8.47 6.55
N GLU A 95 11.65 9.26 5.53
CA GLU A 95 10.50 10.16 5.54
C GLU A 95 9.77 10.12 4.19
N VAL A 96 8.46 10.30 4.23
CA VAL A 96 7.58 10.45 3.05
C VAL A 96 6.70 11.66 3.28
N GLU A 97 6.77 12.63 2.38
CA GLU A 97 6.02 13.88 2.48
C GLU A 97 5.05 14.02 1.30
N THR A 98 3.90 14.64 1.54
CA THR A 98 3.01 15.01 0.43
C THR A 98 3.47 16.35 -0.18
N ALA A 99 3.66 16.38 -1.50
CA ALA A 99 4.14 17.55 -2.23
C ALA A 99 3.05 18.30 -3.02
N GLY A 100 1.77 18.06 -2.69
CA GLY A 100 0.62 18.65 -3.40
C GLY A 100 0.27 17.90 -4.70
N THR A 101 -0.68 18.44 -5.46
CA THR A 101 -1.16 17.79 -6.70
C THR A 101 -0.30 18.19 -7.91
N LEU A 102 -0.20 17.28 -8.88
CA LEU A 102 0.42 17.57 -10.17
C LEU A 102 -0.65 17.97 -11.19
N GLY A 103 -0.69 19.25 -11.58
CA GLY A 103 -1.70 19.76 -12.51
C GLY A 103 -3.11 19.66 -11.91
N GLU A 104 -4.06 19.10 -12.66
CA GLU A 104 -5.45 18.87 -12.23
C GLU A 104 -5.68 17.46 -11.66
N SER A 105 -4.60 16.75 -11.29
CA SER A 105 -4.69 15.44 -10.64
C SER A 105 -5.45 15.55 -9.31
N ASP A 106 -6.32 14.59 -9.05
CA ASP A 106 -6.97 14.39 -7.75
C ASP A 106 -6.08 13.59 -6.77
N HIS A 107 -4.97 13.04 -7.25
CA HIS A 107 -3.91 12.44 -6.43
C HIS A 107 -2.82 13.45 -6.09
N VAL A 108 -2.28 13.35 -4.87
CA VAL A 108 -1.10 14.10 -4.42
C VAL A 108 0.19 13.36 -4.77
N ILE A 109 1.27 14.12 -4.97
CA ILE A 109 2.62 13.58 -5.06
C ILE A 109 3.09 13.18 -3.66
N LEU A 110 3.74 12.03 -3.58
CA LEU A 110 4.45 11.47 -2.43
C LEU A 110 5.97 11.54 -2.62
#